data_AF-A0A0H5P922-F1
#
_entry.id   AF-A0A0H5P922-F1
#
_cell.length_a   1.000
_cell.length_b   1.000
_cell.length_c   1.000
_cell.angle_alpha   90.00
_cell.angle_beta   90.00
_cell.angle_gamma   90.00
#
_symmetry.space_group_name_H-M   'P 1'
#
loop_
_entity.id
_entity.type
_entity.pdbx_description
1 polymer ?
#
loop_
_entity_poly.entity_id
_entity_poly.type
_entity_poly.pdbx_seq_one_letter_code
_entity_poly.pdbx_strand_id
1 'polypeptide(L)'
;MADEATHQETTENAPVEAVETVEVETVETAEVGADVQGTESEPAADSLTEDKPAEKTYDEKYVKKLRDEAAAARIKGKEAAEQAAREAAEKAQRELSEQIGRALGLIKDDTPPDPAELLKQAQEREQALAAERDAAAEKLRNYARKDALTAAASKVDGDLASLLDSRSVNAAIESLDTDADDFAAQVEAIVSAAVENNPKLKKATDRVSAPRSGGDLSGGNAAPNPAAEKDIDYYRRTFRGNRDSA
;
A
#
# COMPACT_ATOMS: atom_id res chain seq x y z
N MET A 1 -40.79 -43.01 -15.25
CA MET A 1 -40.02 -42.98 -16.50
C MET A 1 -39.23 -41.68 -16.46
N ALA A 2 -38.08 -41.66 -15.76
CA ALA A 2 -36.75 -42.05 -16.26
C ALA A 2 -36.31 -41.01 -17.34
N ASP A 3 -35.20 -40.28 -17.28
CA ASP A 3 -33.90 -40.36 -16.59
C ASP A 3 -33.44 -38.89 -16.29
N GLU A 4 -32.75 -38.52 -15.20
CA GLU A 4 -31.39 -38.87 -14.72
C GLU A 4 -30.22 -38.45 -15.66
N ALA A 5 -29.53 -37.37 -15.28
CA ALA A 5 -28.12 -37.03 -15.54
C ALA A 5 -27.88 -35.65 -14.85
N THR A 6 -27.25 -35.47 -13.69
CA THR A 6 -26.14 -36.12 -12.98
C THR A 6 -24.82 -36.10 -13.75
N HIS A 7 -24.11 -34.96 -13.69
CA HIS A 7 -22.64 -34.87 -13.76
C HIS A 7 -22.19 -34.18 -12.47
N GLN A 8 -21.88 -34.95 -11.42
CA GLN A 8 -20.55 -35.47 -11.07
C GLN A 8 -19.51 -34.37 -10.83
N GLU A 9 -19.32 -34.10 -9.54
CA GLU A 9 -18.07 -33.63 -8.94
C GLU A 9 -16.89 -34.46 -9.48
N THR A 10 -15.82 -33.78 -9.85
CA THR A 10 -14.50 -34.41 -9.98
C THR A 10 -13.52 -33.58 -9.17
N THR A 11 -13.33 -34.04 -7.94
CA THR A 11 -12.15 -33.80 -7.13
C THR A 11 -10.98 -34.50 -7.81
N GLU A 12 -10.01 -33.75 -8.32
CA GLU A 12 -8.72 -34.31 -8.72
C GLU A 12 -7.65 -33.77 -7.79
N ASN A 13 -7.23 -34.68 -6.92
CA ASN A 13 -6.21 -34.54 -5.89
C ASN A 13 -4.94 -35.20 -6.46
N ALA A 14 -3.84 -34.45 -6.59
CA ALA A 14 -2.45 -34.92 -6.48
C ALA A 14 -1.44 -33.80 -6.86
N PRO A 15 -0.19 -33.81 -6.35
CA PRO A 15 0.28 -34.30 -5.06
C PRO A 15 1.04 -33.22 -4.27
N VAL A 16 1.05 -33.39 -2.95
CA VAL A 16 1.81 -32.60 -1.97
C VAL A 16 3.15 -33.29 -1.76
N GLU A 17 4.26 -32.73 -2.24
CA GLU A 17 5.62 -33.15 -1.84
C GLU A 17 6.60 -31.96 -1.92
N ALA A 18 6.86 -31.34 -0.76
CA ALA A 18 8.16 -30.81 -0.32
C ALA A 18 7.94 -30.16 1.06
N VAL A 19 7.72 -30.99 2.08
CA VAL A 19 7.84 -30.57 3.48
C VAL A 19 9.34 -30.56 3.79
N GLU A 20 9.91 -29.36 3.78
CA GLU A 20 11.24 -29.10 4.31
C GLU A 20 11.21 -29.35 5.82
N THR A 21 12.03 -30.31 6.25
CA THR A 21 12.20 -30.74 7.62
C THR A 21 12.77 -29.60 8.46
N VAL A 22 11.94 -28.99 9.31
CA VAL A 22 12.41 -28.15 10.41
C VAL A 22 12.74 -29.06 11.59
N GLU A 23 14.02 -29.10 11.94
CA GLU A 23 14.56 -29.75 13.13
C GLU A 23 13.83 -29.23 14.38
N VAL A 24 13.18 -30.15 15.10
CA VAL A 24 12.64 -29.88 16.44
C VAL A 24 13.81 -29.94 17.39
N GLU A 25 14.34 -28.77 17.74
CA GLU A 25 15.31 -28.61 18.82
C GLU A 25 14.64 -29.04 20.14
N THR A 26 15.15 -30.13 20.70
CA THR A 26 14.76 -30.70 21.98
C THR A 26 15.04 -29.69 23.09
N VAL A 27 14.00 -29.16 23.73
CA VAL A 27 14.16 -28.37 24.96
C VAL A 27 14.57 -29.32 26.09
N GLU A 28 15.84 -29.17 26.45
CA GLU A 28 16.52 -29.63 27.64
C GLU A 28 15.61 -29.61 28.88
N THR A 29 15.39 -30.79 29.44
CA THR A 29 14.82 -30.94 30.78
C THR A 29 15.91 -30.53 31.75
N ALA A 30 15.77 -29.36 32.38
CA ALA A 30 16.68 -28.88 33.40
C ALA A 30 16.63 -29.81 34.63
N GLU A 31 17.65 -30.64 34.74
CA GLU A 31 18.00 -31.43 35.91
C GLU A 31 18.57 -30.48 36.98
N VAL A 32 17.73 -30.03 37.92
CA VAL A 32 18.22 -29.33 39.11
C VAL A 32 18.58 -30.38 40.15
N GLY A 33 19.87 -30.68 40.19
CA GLY A 33 20.51 -31.38 41.29
C GLY A 33 20.34 -30.61 42.59
N ALA A 34 19.85 -31.30 43.61
CA ALA A 34 20.09 -30.96 45.00
C ALA A 34 20.69 -32.21 45.66
N ASP A 35 22.03 -32.27 45.62
CA ASP A 35 22.84 -33.04 46.55
C ASP A 35 22.42 -32.70 47.98
N VAL A 36 21.73 -33.63 48.65
CA VAL A 36 21.73 -33.70 50.11
C VAL A 36 22.35 -35.04 50.48
N GLN A 37 23.65 -34.93 50.72
CA GLN A 37 24.58 -35.87 51.31
C GLN A 37 23.93 -36.61 52.49
N GLY A 38 23.56 -37.86 52.26
CA GLY A 38 23.19 -38.80 53.32
C GLY A 38 24.44 -39.13 54.13
N THR A 39 24.50 -38.64 55.37
CA THR A 39 25.41 -39.18 56.38
C THR A 39 24.92 -40.56 56.78
N GLU A 40 25.70 -41.58 56.41
CA GLU A 40 25.63 -42.92 56.98
C GLU A 40 25.71 -42.83 58.51
N SER A 41 24.73 -43.44 59.18
CA SER A 41 24.88 -43.89 60.55
C SER A 41 24.32 -45.30 60.61
N GLU A 42 25.20 -46.27 60.86
CA GLU A 42 24.86 -47.66 61.15
C GLU A 42 23.87 -47.76 62.33
N PRO A 43 23.04 -48.82 62.38
CA PRO A 43 21.94 -48.92 63.32
C PRO A 43 22.44 -49.39 64.69
N ALA A 44 22.25 -48.56 65.71
CA ALA A 44 22.18 -49.05 67.08
C ALA A 44 20.87 -49.84 67.23
N ALA A 45 21.01 -51.12 67.52
CA ALA A 45 19.91 -52.00 67.88
C ALA A 45 19.19 -51.43 69.11
N ASP A 46 17.97 -50.94 68.90
CA ASP A 46 17.01 -50.72 69.98
C ASP A 46 15.68 -51.34 69.57
N SER A 47 15.17 -52.17 70.47
CA SER A 47 14.05 -53.08 70.26
C SER A 47 12.74 -52.32 70.05
N LEU A 48 12.28 -52.24 68.80
CA LEU A 48 10.92 -51.85 68.48
C LEU A 48 10.02 -53.08 68.65
N THR A 49 9.41 -53.18 69.83
CA THR A 49 8.16 -53.91 70.06
C THR A 49 7.16 -53.56 68.95
N GLU A 50 6.65 -54.58 68.26
CA GLU A 50 5.48 -54.50 67.38
C GLU A 50 4.25 -54.06 68.17
N ASP A 51 4.06 -52.75 68.34
CA ASP A 51 2.74 -52.20 68.64
C ASP A 51 2.01 -51.99 67.31
N LYS A 52 1.18 -52.97 66.94
CA LYS A 52 0.10 -52.77 65.98
C LYS A 52 -0.66 -51.50 66.41
N PRO A 53 -0.76 -50.44 65.59
CA PRO A 53 -1.51 -49.26 65.99
C PRO A 53 -2.95 -49.70 66.25
N ALA A 54 -3.41 -49.52 67.49
CA ALA A 54 -4.79 -49.74 67.87
C ALA A 54 -5.70 -49.05 66.83
N GLU A 55 -6.67 -49.80 66.32
CA GLU A 55 -7.63 -49.33 65.34
C GLU A 55 -8.37 -48.13 65.92
N LYS A 56 -7.99 -46.92 65.50
CA LYS A 56 -8.63 -45.68 65.94
C LYS A 56 -10.03 -45.66 65.34
N THR A 57 -11.02 -46.11 66.10
CA THR A 57 -12.43 -46.00 65.72
C THR A 57 -12.85 -44.54 65.84
N TYR A 58 -13.05 -43.87 64.71
CA TYR A 58 -13.54 -42.50 64.67
C TYR A 58 -15.06 -42.50 64.82
N ASP A 59 -15.58 -41.65 65.71
CA ASP A 59 -17.03 -41.45 65.85
C ASP A 59 -17.67 -40.99 64.53
N GLU A 60 -18.85 -41.49 64.21
CA GLU A 60 -19.59 -41.15 62.98
C GLU A 60 -19.81 -39.63 62.82
N LYS A 61 -19.98 -38.92 63.95
CA LYS A 61 -20.11 -37.46 63.98
C LYS A 61 -18.84 -36.75 63.51
N TYR A 62 -17.67 -37.28 63.86
CA TYR A 62 -16.37 -36.74 63.43
C TYR A 62 -16.17 -36.94 61.93
N VAL A 63 -16.48 -38.14 61.42
CA VAL A 63 -16.39 -38.44 59.98
C VAL A 63 -17.35 -37.57 59.16
N LYS A 64 -18.57 -37.34 59.65
CA LYS A 64 -19.53 -36.44 59.00
C LYS A 64 -18.99 -35.01 58.92
N LYS A 65 -18.47 -34.47 60.02
CA LYS A 65 -17.86 -33.14 60.06
C LYS A 65 -16.70 -33.01 59.07
N LEU A 66 -15.81 -34.00 59.01
CA LEU A 66 -14.68 -34.01 58.07
C LEU A 66 -15.15 -34.03 56.61
N ARG A 67 -16.22 -34.77 56.29
CA ARG A 67 -16.81 -34.79 54.94
C ARG A 67 -17.43 -33.45 54.58
N ASP A 68 -18.13 -32.81 55.51
CA ASP A 68 -18.73 -31.49 55.32
C ASP A 68 -17.64 -30.41 55.11
N GLU A 69 -16.57 -30.46 55.90
CA GLU A 69 -15.39 -29.58 55.74
C GLU A 69 -14.68 -29.83 54.40
N ALA A 70 -14.47 -31.08 54.00
CA ALA A 70 -13.87 -31.42 52.71
C ALA A 70 -14.76 -31.00 51.53
N ALA A 71 -16.08 -31.13 51.65
CA ALA A 71 -17.03 -30.64 50.65
C ALA A 71 -16.97 -29.11 50.53
N ALA A 72 -16.98 -28.40 51.67
CA ALA A 72 -16.84 -26.94 51.70
C ALA A 72 -15.49 -26.48 51.11
N ALA A 73 -14.39 -27.17 51.43
CA ALA A 73 -13.07 -26.86 50.87
C ALA A 73 -13.02 -27.07 49.35
N ARG A 74 -13.66 -28.12 48.82
CA ARG A 74 -13.76 -28.34 47.37
C ARG A 74 -14.56 -27.25 46.67
N ILE A 75 -15.68 -26.81 47.25
CA ILE A 75 -16.50 -25.73 46.67
C ILE A 75 -15.70 -24.42 46.67
N LYS A 76 -15.11 -24.05 47.80
CA LYS A 76 -14.26 -22.85 47.90
C LYS A 76 -13.07 -22.89 46.93
N GLY A 77 -12.43 -24.05 46.79
CA GLY A 77 -11.34 -24.24 45.83
C GLY A 77 -11.79 -24.06 44.38
N LYS A 78 -12.99 -24.54 44.02
CA LYS A 78 -13.57 -24.34 42.69
C LYS A 78 -13.92 -22.87 42.44
N GLU A 79 -14.57 -22.21 43.41
CA GLU A 79 -14.92 -20.79 43.30
C GLU A 79 -13.67 -19.90 43.17
N ALA A 80 -12.63 -20.17 43.96
CA ALA A 80 -11.36 -19.46 43.87
C ALA A 80 -10.65 -19.69 42.53
N ALA A 81 -10.65 -20.94 42.03
CA ALA A 81 -10.08 -21.26 40.72
C ALA A 81 -10.85 -20.58 39.58
N GLU A 82 -12.19 -20.52 39.67
CA GLU A 82 -13.03 -19.85 38.69
C GLU A 82 -12.83 -18.33 38.69
N GLN A 83 -12.73 -17.72 39.88
CA GLN A 83 -12.40 -16.29 40.01
C GLN A 83 -11.01 -15.98 39.44
N ALA A 84 -10.00 -16.77 39.79
CA ALA A 84 -8.65 -16.60 39.24
C ALA A 84 -8.62 -16.76 37.72
N ALA A 85 -9.38 -17.71 37.16
CA ALA A 85 -9.49 -17.88 35.72
C ALA A 85 -10.17 -16.70 35.03
N ARG A 86 -11.23 -16.13 35.63
CA ARG A 86 -11.91 -14.93 35.11
C ARG A 86 -10.99 -13.71 35.13
N GLU A 87 -10.29 -13.48 36.24
CA GLU A 87 -9.33 -12.37 36.36
C GLU A 87 -8.17 -12.51 35.36
N ALA A 88 -7.65 -13.72 35.16
CA ALA A 88 -6.60 -13.97 34.17
C ALA A 88 -7.09 -13.71 32.74
N ALA A 89 -8.32 -14.13 32.42
CA ALA A 89 -8.92 -13.87 31.11
C ALA A 89 -9.16 -12.38 30.86
N GLU A 90 -9.67 -11.64 31.87
CA GLU A 90 -9.85 -10.19 31.76
C GLU A 90 -8.53 -9.44 31.59
N LYS A 91 -7.48 -9.84 32.32
CA LYS A 91 -6.13 -9.26 32.16
C LYS A 91 -5.58 -9.52 30.76
N ALA A 92 -5.67 -10.76 30.27
CA ALA A 92 -5.20 -11.10 28.93
C ALA A 92 -5.95 -10.33 27.84
N GLN A 93 -7.26 -10.13 27.98
CA GLN A 93 -8.04 -9.32 27.04
C GLN A 93 -7.61 -7.85 27.04
N ARG A 94 -7.39 -7.27 28.23
CA ARG A 94 -6.90 -5.88 28.36
C ARG A 94 -5.51 -5.73 27.74
N GLU A 95 -4.58 -6.61 28.10
CA GLU A 95 -3.20 -6.59 27.56
C GLU A 95 -3.20 -6.73 26.03
N LEU A 96 -4.01 -7.64 25.48
CA LEU A 96 -4.12 -7.79 24.03
C LEU A 96 -4.69 -6.53 23.37
N SER A 97 -5.76 -5.95 23.93
CA SER A 97 -6.36 -4.72 23.39
C SER A 97 -5.40 -3.54 23.46
N GLU A 98 -4.60 -3.43 24.52
CA GLU A 98 -3.56 -2.43 24.65
C GLU A 98 -2.43 -2.65 23.65
N GLN A 99 -1.96 -3.88 23.47
CA GLN A 99 -0.93 -4.19 22.48
C GLN A 99 -1.39 -3.85 21.07
N ILE A 100 -2.62 -4.20 20.70
CA ILE A 100 -3.21 -3.88 19.40
C ILE A 100 -3.35 -2.36 19.24
N GLY A 101 -3.88 -1.67 20.26
CA GLY A 101 -4.06 -0.22 20.21
C GLY A 101 -2.74 0.55 20.12
N ARG A 102 -1.68 0.09 20.80
CA ARG A 102 -0.32 0.64 20.68
C ARG A 102 0.27 0.36 19.29
N ALA A 103 0.16 -0.88 18.80
CA ALA A 103 0.70 -1.28 17.49
C ALA A 103 0.06 -0.50 16.34
N LEU A 104 -1.25 -0.24 16.42
CA LEU A 104 -1.97 0.56 15.42
C LEU A 104 -1.78 2.08 15.63
N GLY A 105 -1.09 2.50 16.69
CA GLY A 105 -0.84 3.90 17.02
C GLY A 105 -2.08 4.67 17.47
N LEU A 106 -3.12 3.96 17.95
CA LEU A 106 -4.34 4.53 18.51
C LEU A 106 -4.15 4.93 19.98
N ILE A 107 -3.36 4.15 20.72
CA ILE A 107 -2.98 4.45 22.10
C ILE A 107 -1.67 5.23 22.09
N LYS A 108 -1.72 6.52 22.45
CA LYS A 108 -0.53 7.36 22.63
C LYS A 108 -0.11 7.51 24.09
N ASP A 109 -1.00 7.16 25.03
CA ASP A 109 -0.79 7.25 26.48
C ASP A 109 -1.22 5.94 27.17
N ASP A 110 -0.60 5.57 28.30
CA ASP A 110 -0.82 4.32 29.08
C ASP A 110 -2.21 4.18 29.75
N THR A 111 -3.25 4.82 29.20
CA THR A 111 -4.63 4.65 29.63
C THR A 111 -5.25 3.47 28.88
N PRO A 112 -5.84 2.46 29.55
CA PRO A 112 -6.49 1.34 28.87
C PRO A 112 -7.67 1.90 28.05
N PRO A 113 -7.61 1.90 26.71
CA PRO A 113 -8.73 2.36 25.91
C PRO A 113 -9.86 1.32 25.96
N ASP A 114 -11.09 1.77 25.81
CA ASP A 114 -12.22 0.87 25.60
C ASP A 114 -12.04 0.18 24.24
N PRO A 115 -12.11 -1.17 24.14
CA PRO A 115 -12.05 -1.87 22.85
C PRO A 115 -13.10 -1.35 21.84
N ALA A 116 -14.26 -0.87 22.30
CA ALA A 116 -15.25 -0.28 21.42
C ALA A 116 -14.80 1.07 20.81
N GLU A 117 -14.04 1.87 21.56
CA GLU A 117 -13.46 3.11 21.08
C GLU A 117 -12.31 2.87 20.10
N LEU A 118 -11.47 1.85 20.35
CA LEU A 118 -10.42 1.45 19.42
C LEU A 118 -10.98 1.03 18.06
N LEU A 119 -12.06 0.25 18.04
CA LEU A 119 -12.71 -0.16 16.80
C LEU A 119 -13.26 1.04 16.02
N LYS A 120 -13.89 2.01 16.71
CA LYS A 120 -14.37 3.24 16.07
C LYS A 120 -13.23 4.06 15.47
N GLN A 121 -12.16 4.29 16.23
CA GLN A 121 -10.99 5.01 15.74
C GLN A 121 -10.32 4.30 14.55
N ALA A 122 -10.26 2.96 14.58
CA ALA A 122 -9.73 2.18 13.47
C ALA A 122 -10.59 2.33 12.21
N GLN A 123 -11.92 2.26 12.34
CA GLN A 123 -12.86 2.47 11.23
C GLN A 123 -12.78 3.90 10.68
N GLU A 124 -12.73 4.91 11.54
CA GLU A 124 -12.58 6.32 11.12
C GLU A 124 -11.25 6.53 10.37
N ARG A 125 -10.16 5.95 10.86
CA ARG A 125 -8.85 6.03 10.19
C ARG A 125 -8.85 5.29 8.86
N GLU A 126 -9.47 4.11 8.78
CA GLU A 126 -9.60 3.37 7.54
C GLU A 126 -10.40 4.16 6.49
N GLN A 127 -11.51 4.78 6.90
CA GLN A 127 -12.31 5.64 6.02
C GLN A 127 -11.52 6.87 5.55
N ALA A 128 -10.77 7.52 6.45
CA ALA A 128 -9.91 8.65 6.09
C ALA A 128 -8.82 8.22 5.10
N LEU A 129 -8.15 7.09 5.34
CA LEU A 129 -7.13 6.55 4.44
C LEU A 129 -7.72 6.10 3.09
N ALA A 130 -8.94 5.56 3.07
CA ALA A 130 -9.63 5.25 1.84
C ALA A 130 -9.90 6.52 1.01
N ALA A 131 -10.44 7.56 1.64
CA ALA A 131 -10.67 8.85 0.98
C ALA A 131 -9.38 9.50 0.47
N GLU A 132 -8.28 9.42 1.24
CA GLU A 132 -6.97 9.91 0.79
C GLU A 132 -6.42 9.12 -0.40
N ARG A 133 -6.54 7.79 -0.38
CA ARG A 133 -6.13 6.92 -1.50
C ARG A 133 -6.95 7.21 -2.76
N ASP A 134 -8.26 7.35 -2.63
CA ASP A 134 -9.14 7.66 -3.75
C ASP A 134 -8.80 9.03 -4.35
N ALA A 135 -8.62 10.05 -3.51
CA ALA A 135 -8.21 11.38 -3.96
C ALA A 135 -6.82 11.39 -4.62
N ALA A 136 -5.87 10.58 -4.12
CA ALA A 136 -4.56 10.43 -4.73
C ALA A 136 -4.64 9.70 -6.09
N ALA A 137 -5.44 8.63 -6.17
CA ALA A 137 -5.69 7.90 -7.41
C ALA A 137 -6.33 8.80 -8.47
N GLU A 138 -7.36 9.57 -8.10
CA GLU A 138 -7.97 10.56 -9.00
C GLU A 138 -6.98 11.60 -9.52
N LYS A 139 -6.09 12.11 -8.65
CA LYS A 139 -5.00 13.02 -9.08
C LYS A 139 -4.08 12.35 -10.09
N LEU A 140 -3.65 11.11 -9.85
CA LEU A 140 -2.81 10.36 -10.79
C LEU A 140 -3.50 10.15 -12.13
N ARG A 141 -4.77 9.74 -12.13
CA ARG A 141 -5.58 9.61 -13.35
C ARG A 141 -5.68 10.94 -14.11
N ASN A 142 -5.89 12.04 -13.40
CA ASN A 142 -5.91 13.38 -14.00
C ASN A 142 -4.56 13.76 -14.64
N TYR A 143 -3.44 13.41 -14.01
CA TYR A 143 -2.12 13.64 -14.59
C TYR A 143 -1.88 12.76 -15.82
N ALA A 144 -2.21 11.47 -15.76
CA ALA A 144 -2.10 10.56 -16.90
C ALA A 144 -2.91 11.04 -18.10
N ARG A 145 -4.16 11.49 -17.87
CA ARG A 145 -5.01 12.09 -18.92
C ARG A 145 -4.37 13.34 -19.53
N LYS A 146 -3.84 14.26 -18.71
CA LYS A 146 -3.19 15.48 -19.20
C LYS A 146 -1.91 15.19 -19.98
N ASP A 147 -1.11 14.24 -19.51
CA ASP A 147 0.15 13.85 -20.15
C ASP A 147 -0.13 13.20 -21.52
N ALA A 148 -1.04 12.23 -21.58
CA ALA A 148 -1.48 11.62 -22.82
C ALA A 148 -2.07 12.64 -23.80
N LEU A 149 -2.90 13.58 -23.32
CA LEU A 149 -3.44 14.66 -24.15
C LEU A 149 -2.34 15.58 -24.70
N THR A 150 -1.34 15.91 -23.88
CA THR A 150 -0.19 16.74 -24.29
C THR A 150 0.67 16.03 -25.34
N ALA A 151 0.91 14.73 -25.15
CA ALA A 151 1.63 13.90 -26.11
C ALA A 151 0.85 13.77 -27.44
N ALA A 152 -0.45 13.51 -27.38
CA ALA A 152 -1.32 13.42 -28.56
C ALA A 152 -1.42 14.76 -29.31
N ALA A 153 -1.61 15.87 -28.58
CA ALA A 153 -1.64 17.21 -29.18
C ALA A 153 -0.33 17.52 -29.94
N SER A 154 0.81 17.12 -29.38
CA SER A 154 2.12 17.32 -30.02
C SER A 154 2.30 16.47 -31.28
N LYS A 155 1.71 15.27 -31.35
CA LYS A 155 1.78 14.39 -32.53
C LYS A 155 0.88 14.84 -33.67
N VAL A 156 -0.30 15.39 -33.36
CA VAL A 156 -1.33 15.74 -34.36
C VAL A 156 -1.35 17.24 -34.69
N ASP A 157 -0.31 17.98 -34.29
CA ASP A 157 -0.22 19.44 -34.40
C ASP A 157 -1.48 20.15 -33.83
N GLY A 158 -2.01 19.63 -32.73
CA GLY A 158 -3.15 20.20 -32.00
C GLY A 158 -2.73 21.37 -31.12
N ASP A 159 -3.61 22.35 -30.97
CA ASP A 159 -3.46 23.40 -29.97
C ASP A 159 -3.90 22.87 -28.60
N LEU A 160 -2.93 22.64 -27.71
CA LEU A 160 -3.19 22.11 -26.37
C LEU A 160 -4.17 22.98 -25.57
N ALA A 161 -4.10 24.32 -25.69
CA ALA A 161 -4.98 25.22 -24.95
C ALA A 161 -6.44 25.05 -25.39
N SER A 162 -6.67 25.00 -26.70
CA SER A 162 -8.00 24.77 -27.28
C SER A 162 -8.53 23.36 -27.02
N LEU A 163 -7.65 22.35 -26.98
CA LEU A 163 -8.01 20.97 -26.64
C LEU A 163 -8.42 20.82 -25.17
N LEU A 164 -7.70 21.45 -24.24
CA LEU A 164 -8.03 21.46 -22.82
C LEU A 164 -9.36 22.17 -22.50
N ASP A 165 -9.75 23.18 -23.30
CA ASP A 165 -11.04 23.87 -23.15
C ASP A 165 -12.22 23.08 -23.77
N SER A 166 -11.92 22.12 -24.65
CA SER A 166 -12.94 21.35 -25.36
C SER A 166 -13.64 20.32 -24.46
N ARG A 167 -14.90 20.60 -24.11
CA ARG A 167 -15.73 19.68 -23.32
C ARG A 167 -15.93 18.32 -23.97
N SER A 168 -16.04 18.24 -25.30
CA SER A 168 -16.26 16.96 -25.99
C SER A 168 -15.03 16.06 -25.96
N VAL A 169 -13.83 16.64 -26.10
CA VAL A 169 -12.57 15.90 -25.99
C VAL A 169 -12.36 15.43 -24.56
N ASN A 170 -12.55 16.31 -23.58
CA ASN A 170 -12.42 15.96 -22.16
C ASN A 170 -13.40 14.86 -21.76
N ALA A 171 -14.68 14.94 -22.15
CA ALA A 171 -15.66 13.92 -21.84
C ALA A 171 -15.31 12.54 -22.46
N ALA A 172 -14.76 12.52 -23.67
CA ALA A 172 -14.34 11.28 -24.31
C ALA A 172 -13.12 10.66 -23.58
N ILE A 173 -12.13 11.48 -23.22
CA ILE A 173 -10.94 11.02 -22.46
C ILE A 173 -11.33 10.61 -21.03
N GLU A 174 -12.32 11.26 -20.42
CA GLU A 174 -12.82 10.91 -19.08
C GLU A 174 -13.48 9.53 -19.02
N SER A 175 -14.03 9.06 -20.14
CA SER A 175 -14.64 7.73 -20.26
C SER A 175 -13.63 6.60 -20.49
N LEU A 176 -12.36 6.95 -20.78
CA LEU A 176 -11.32 5.96 -21.01
C LEU A 176 -10.75 5.42 -19.70
N ASP A 177 -10.32 4.16 -19.74
CA ASP A 177 -9.55 3.54 -18.68
C ASP A 177 -8.08 4.00 -18.76
N THR A 178 -7.62 4.67 -17.71
CA THR A 178 -6.24 5.17 -17.63
C THR A 178 -5.21 4.06 -17.41
N ASP A 179 -5.66 2.88 -16.96
CA ASP A 179 -4.79 1.75 -16.63
C ASP A 179 -4.65 0.77 -17.81
N ALA A 180 -5.34 1.04 -18.93
CA ALA A 180 -5.26 0.23 -20.14
C ALA A 180 -3.93 0.45 -20.90
N ASP A 181 -3.33 -0.63 -21.41
CA ASP A 181 -2.06 -0.60 -22.16
C ASP A 181 -2.14 0.28 -23.43
N ASP A 182 -3.32 0.38 -24.03
CA ASP A 182 -3.58 1.14 -25.26
C ASP A 182 -4.18 2.54 -24.99
N PHE A 183 -4.26 2.99 -23.74
CA PHE A 183 -4.83 4.29 -23.36
C PHE A 183 -4.25 5.45 -24.18
N ALA A 184 -2.93 5.52 -24.34
CA ALA A 184 -2.28 6.57 -25.11
C ALA A 184 -2.71 6.59 -26.59
N ALA A 185 -2.91 5.41 -27.19
CA ALA A 185 -3.36 5.28 -28.57
C ALA A 185 -4.84 5.68 -28.72
N GLN A 186 -5.67 5.34 -27.74
CA GLN A 186 -7.08 5.76 -27.70
C GLN A 186 -7.21 7.30 -27.58
N VAL A 187 -6.42 7.93 -26.70
CA VAL A 187 -6.37 9.39 -26.58
C VAL A 187 -5.92 10.04 -27.89
N GLU A 188 -4.89 9.50 -28.54
CA GLU A 188 -4.42 9.97 -29.85
C GLU A 188 -5.51 9.91 -30.92
N ALA A 189 -6.27 8.81 -30.98
CA ALA A 189 -7.38 8.65 -31.92
C ALA A 189 -8.53 9.64 -31.65
N ILE A 190 -8.83 9.93 -30.38
CA ILE A 190 -9.84 10.94 -30.02
C ILE A 190 -9.39 12.34 -30.45
N VAL A 191 -8.12 12.68 -30.16
CA VAL A 191 -7.56 14.01 -30.50
C VAL A 191 -7.49 14.18 -32.01
N SER A 192 -7.06 13.15 -32.76
CA SER A 192 -7.00 13.22 -34.22
C SER A 192 -8.39 13.42 -34.84
N ALA A 193 -9.38 12.63 -34.41
CA ALA A 193 -10.75 12.79 -34.86
C ALA A 193 -11.33 14.18 -34.50
N ALA A 194 -11.01 14.71 -33.30
CA ALA A 194 -11.47 16.03 -32.90
C ALA A 194 -10.85 17.14 -33.77
N VAL A 195 -9.56 17.03 -34.07
CA VAL A 195 -8.82 17.97 -34.92
C VAL A 195 -9.29 17.92 -36.39
N GLU A 196 -9.61 16.74 -36.90
CA GLU A 196 -10.19 16.55 -38.23
C GLU A 196 -11.58 17.18 -38.34
N ASN A 197 -12.43 16.96 -37.35
CA ASN A 197 -13.79 17.51 -37.31
C ASN A 197 -13.84 19.01 -37.02
N ASN A 198 -12.87 19.53 -36.26
CA ASN A 198 -12.78 20.95 -35.93
C ASN A 198 -11.36 21.48 -36.14
N PRO A 199 -11.06 22.00 -37.35
CA PRO A 199 -9.75 22.55 -37.67
C PRO A 199 -9.29 23.72 -36.78
N LYS A 200 -10.18 24.34 -36.00
CA LYS A 200 -9.79 25.38 -35.02
C LYS A 200 -8.98 24.82 -33.86
N LEU A 201 -9.04 23.50 -33.63
CA LEU A 201 -8.25 22.81 -32.63
C LEU A 201 -6.82 22.51 -33.11
N LYS A 202 -6.49 22.79 -34.38
CA LYS A 202 -5.10 22.74 -34.85
C LYS A 202 -4.33 23.90 -34.27
N LYS A 203 -3.07 23.64 -33.94
CA LYS A 203 -2.10 24.67 -33.62
C LYS A 203 -2.11 25.69 -34.75
N ALA A 204 -2.34 26.95 -34.40
CA ALA A 204 -2.12 28.01 -35.36
C ALA A 204 -0.64 27.91 -35.75
N THR A 205 -0.35 27.55 -37.00
CA THR A 205 0.99 27.77 -37.55
C THR A 205 1.28 29.23 -37.28
N ASP A 206 2.32 29.50 -36.50
CA ASP A 206 2.81 30.85 -36.25
C ASP A 206 2.77 31.56 -37.57
N ARG A 207 1.80 32.47 -37.74
CA ARG A 207 1.75 33.31 -38.93
C ARG A 207 3.07 34.03 -38.82
N VAL A 208 4.02 33.67 -39.71
CA VAL A 208 5.30 34.35 -39.85
C VAL A 208 4.95 35.82 -39.74
N SER A 209 5.32 36.42 -38.60
CA SER A 209 4.96 37.81 -38.34
C SER A 209 5.43 38.55 -39.57
N ALA A 210 4.49 39.17 -40.29
CA ALA A 210 4.82 39.84 -41.54
C ALA A 210 6.09 40.66 -41.25
N PRO A 211 7.17 40.49 -42.06
CA PRO A 211 8.46 41.07 -41.75
C PRO A 211 8.21 42.51 -41.35
N ARG A 212 8.57 42.86 -40.11
CA ARG A 212 8.28 44.19 -39.57
C ARG A 212 8.79 45.18 -40.59
N SER A 213 7.88 45.87 -41.28
CA SER A 213 8.19 46.95 -42.21
C SER A 213 8.60 48.19 -41.42
N GLY A 214 9.58 48.04 -40.54
CA GLY A 214 10.39 49.15 -40.05
C GLY A 214 11.56 49.23 -41.01
N GLY A 215 11.58 50.24 -41.86
CA GLY A 215 12.76 50.53 -42.68
C GLY A 215 13.98 50.58 -41.78
N ASP A 216 15.07 49.95 -42.22
CA ASP A 216 16.34 49.99 -41.54
C ASP A 216 16.79 51.45 -41.42
N LEU A 217 16.69 52.01 -40.20
CA LEU A 217 17.17 53.35 -39.87
C LEU A 217 18.68 53.34 -39.56
N SER A 218 19.41 52.26 -39.87
CA SER A 218 20.88 52.17 -39.73
C SER A 218 21.66 52.99 -40.78
N GLY A 219 21.02 53.94 -41.48
CA GLY A 219 21.65 54.84 -42.45
C GLY A 219 22.57 55.92 -41.84
N GLY A 220 23.22 55.64 -40.72
CA GLY A 220 23.98 56.63 -39.95
C GLY A 220 25.25 56.08 -39.33
N ASN A 221 26.17 55.53 -40.14
CA ASN A 221 27.61 55.80 -40.03
C ASN A 221 28.37 55.13 -41.18
N ALA A 222 29.14 55.93 -41.89
CA ALA A 222 29.97 55.53 -43.01
C ALA A 222 31.08 54.56 -42.57
N ALA A 223 31.02 53.32 -43.07
CA ALA A 223 32.18 52.47 -43.24
C ALA A 223 32.11 51.86 -44.67
N PRO A 224 33.18 51.93 -45.48
CA PRO A 224 33.14 51.44 -46.84
C PRO A 224 33.08 49.91 -46.85
N ASN A 225 32.10 49.38 -47.60
CA ASN A 225 31.96 47.94 -47.82
C ASN A 225 33.04 47.47 -48.83
N PRO A 226 33.92 46.50 -48.50
CA PRO A 226 34.99 46.05 -49.39
C PRO A 226 34.49 45.03 -50.43
N ALA A 227 33.40 45.36 -51.13
CA ALA A 227 32.81 44.50 -52.15
C ALA A 227 32.65 45.30 -53.46
N ALA A 228 33.70 45.23 -54.27
CA ALA A 228 33.76 45.61 -55.69
C ALA A 228 33.21 47.02 -56.02
N GLU A 229 34.00 48.05 -55.69
CA GLU A 229 33.85 49.35 -56.34
C GLU A 229 33.99 49.17 -57.85
N LYS A 230 32.88 49.34 -58.56
CA LYS A 230 32.89 49.58 -60.00
C LYS A 230 33.57 50.92 -60.20
N ASP A 231 34.89 50.88 -60.40
CA ASP A 231 35.70 52.07 -60.66
C ASP A 231 35.22 52.78 -61.93
N ILE A 232 35.54 54.05 -62.09
CA ILE A 232 35.20 54.90 -63.23
C ILE A 232 35.58 54.22 -64.56
N ASP A 233 36.66 53.43 -64.55
CA ASP A 233 37.11 52.68 -65.73
C ASP A 233 36.21 51.49 -66.09
N TYR A 234 35.47 50.91 -65.15
CA TYR A 234 34.40 49.94 -65.43
C TYR A 234 33.29 50.61 -66.25
N TYR A 235 32.81 51.77 -65.82
CA TYR A 235 31.75 52.49 -66.52
C TYR A 235 32.20 53.02 -67.89
N ARG A 236 33.44 53.50 -68.02
CA ARG A 236 33.99 53.92 -69.33
C ARG A 236 34.07 52.77 -70.34
N ARG A 237 34.35 51.56 -69.87
CA ARG A 237 34.44 50.36 -70.71
C ARG A 237 33.05 49.89 -71.16
N THR A 238 32.05 49.90 -70.27
CA THR A 238 30.68 49.51 -70.62
C THR A 238 30.03 50.48 -71.60
N PHE A 239 30.25 51.78 -71.44
CA PHE A 239 29.70 52.78 -72.36
C PHE A 239 30.37 52.79 -73.73
N ARG A 240 31.66 52.45 -73.83
CA ARG A 240 32.32 52.24 -75.14
C ARG A 240 31.80 50.98 -75.83
N GLY A 241 31.71 49.86 -75.12
CA GLY A 241 31.22 48.60 -75.68
C GLY A 241 29.78 48.70 -76.23
N ASN A 242 28.91 49.46 -75.56
CA ASN A 242 27.54 49.68 -76.01
C ASN A 242 27.41 50.68 -77.17
N ARG A 243 28.46 51.43 -77.51
CA ARG A 243 28.43 52.39 -78.62
C ARG A 243 28.92 51.79 -79.94
N ASP A 244 29.75 50.75 -79.86
CA ASP A 244 30.28 50.02 -81.02
C ASP A 244 29.37 48.86 -81.48
N SER A 245 28.21 48.69 -80.82
CA SER A 245 27.23 47.62 -81.07
C SER A 245 25.86 48.13 -81.55
N ALA A 246 25.80 49.37 -82.06
CA ALA A 246 24.64 49.96 -82.74
C ALA A 246 24.98 50.29 -84.20
#